data_AF-A0A314KTX5-F1
#
_entry.id   AF-A0A314KTX5-F1
#
_cell.length_a   1.000
_cell.length_b   1.000
_cell.length_c   1.000
_cell.angle_alpha   90.00
_cell.angle_beta   90.00
_cell.angle_gamma   90.00
#
_symmetry.space_group_name_H-M   'P 1'
#
loop_
_entity.id
_entity.type
_entity.pdbx_description
1 polymer ?
#
loop_
_entity_poly.entity_id
_entity_poly.type
_entity_poly.pdbx_seq_one_letter_code
_entity_poly.pdbx_strand_id
1 'polypeptide(L)'
;MKQVSFVVVKVTAICTPRLLKRMSDLLRWEYKNPSFNLPWKQKSLPLFSDSSPFYHTPEKPEPLRVEEEDDLQLAHERLMKICKKCLELDVDLLIDAEDTAIQPAIDYFAYSAAIKYHKDDHPMLLHCPAYSVSPYSSMS
;
A
#
# COMPACT_ATOMS: atom_id res chain seq x y z
N MET A 1 -1.55 -0.03 -32.39
CA MET A 1 -1.71 0.05 -30.92
C MET A 1 -1.30 -1.29 -30.34
N LYS A 2 -0.33 -1.34 -29.41
CA LYS A 2 -0.10 -2.57 -28.63
C LYS A 2 -1.29 -2.74 -27.69
N GLN A 3 -1.89 -3.93 -27.66
CA GLN A 3 -2.91 -4.27 -26.67
C GLN A 3 -2.23 -4.33 -25.31
N VAL A 4 -2.61 -3.45 -24.39
CA VAL A 4 -2.08 -3.47 -23.02
C VAL A 4 -2.93 -4.45 -22.21
N SER A 5 -2.31 -5.51 -21.72
CA SER A 5 -2.91 -6.44 -20.76
C SER A 5 -2.41 -6.10 -19.37
N PHE A 6 -3.32 -5.95 -18.41
CA PHE A 6 -2.97 -5.75 -17.00
C PHE A 6 -3.69 -6.78 -16.14
N VAL A 7 -3.03 -7.20 -15.06
CA VAL A 7 -3.65 -7.93 -13.95
C VAL A 7 -4.08 -6.90 -12.91
N VAL A 8 -5.34 -6.93 -12.48
CA VAL A 8 -5.81 -6.06 -11.38
C VAL A 8 -5.82 -6.85 -10.08
N VAL A 9 -5.22 -6.30 -9.04
CA VAL A 9 -5.27 -6.83 -7.68
C VAL A 9 -6.00 -5.86 -6.78
N LYS A 10 -7.03 -6.37 -6.09
CA LYS A 10 -7.64 -5.73 -4.93
C LYS A 10 -6.94 -6.24 -3.68
N VAL A 11 -6.43 -5.36 -2.84
CA VAL A 11 -5.70 -5.76 -1.64
C VAL A 11 -6.64 -6.42 -0.64
N THR A 12 -7.92 -6.05 -0.64
CA THR A 12 -8.95 -6.73 0.16
C THR A 12 -9.18 -8.19 -0.23
N ALA A 13 -8.75 -8.63 -1.41
CA ALA A 13 -8.79 -10.04 -1.81
C ALA A 13 -7.62 -10.87 -1.25
N ILE A 14 -6.54 -10.21 -0.80
CA ILE A 14 -5.36 -10.89 -0.21
C ILE A 14 -5.27 -10.72 1.31
N CYS A 15 -5.86 -9.65 1.85
CA CYS A 15 -5.86 -9.27 3.26
C CYS A 15 -7.24 -8.77 3.68
N THR A 16 -7.68 -9.08 4.90
CA THR A 16 -9.03 -8.68 5.33
C THR A 16 -9.15 -7.16 5.45
N PRO A 17 -10.30 -6.56 5.07
CA PRO A 17 -10.51 -5.11 5.23
C PRO A 17 -10.30 -4.62 6.67
N ARG A 18 -10.63 -5.46 7.67
CA ARG A 18 -10.40 -5.17 9.09
C ARG A 18 -8.92 -4.98 9.40
N LEU A 19 -8.07 -5.90 8.94
CA LEU A 19 -6.63 -5.82 9.17
C LEU A 19 -6.02 -4.63 8.42
N LEU A 20 -6.44 -4.40 7.17
CA LEU A 20 -6.00 -3.24 6.37
C LEU A 20 -6.37 -1.91 7.02
N LYS A 21 -7.55 -1.81 7.63
CA LYS A 21 -7.94 -0.62 8.39
C LYS A 21 -7.02 -0.39 9.59
N ARG A 22 -6.78 -1.42 10.39
CA ARG A 22 -5.90 -1.33 11.57
C ARG A 22 -4.48 -0.93 11.20
N MET A 23 -3.96 -1.55 10.15
CA MET A 23 -2.66 -1.23 9.57
C MET A 23 -2.61 0.22 9.09
N SER A 24 -3.65 0.70 8.41
CA SER A 24 -3.74 2.10 7.96
C SER A 24 -3.77 3.08 9.14
N ASP A 25 -4.49 2.74 10.22
CA ASP A 25 -4.51 3.53 11.45
C ASP A 25 -3.12 3.57 12.11
N LEU A 26 -2.41 2.45 12.18
CA LEU A 26 -1.04 2.36 12.70
C LEU A 26 -0.04 3.16 11.86
N LEU A 27 -0.10 3.08 10.53
CA LEU A 27 0.75 3.84 9.62
C LEU A 27 0.52 5.36 9.75
N ARG A 28 -0.74 5.79 9.84
CA ARG A 28 -1.08 7.20 10.10
C ARG A 28 -0.53 7.66 11.46
N TRP A 29 -0.61 6.81 12.47
CA TRP A 29 -0.13 7.14 13.82
C TRP A 29 1.39 7.27 13.89
N GLU A 30 2.12 6.34 13.29
CA GLU A 30 3.58 6.35 13.17
C GLU A 30 4.07 7.61 12.45
N TYR A 31 3.40 8.03 11.38
CA TYR A 31 3.74 9.28 10.67
C TYR A 31 3.65 10.51 11.59
N LYS A 32 2.58 10.60 12.40
CA LYS A 32 2.42 11.68 13.38
C LYS A 32 3.40 11.57 14.56
N ASN A 33 3.90 10.37 14.86
CA ASN A 33 4.71 10.07 16.03
C ASN A 33 5.93 9.23 15.61
N PRO A 34 7.00 9.84 15.06
CA PRO A 34 8.13 9.10 14.47
C PRO A 34 8.91 8.19 15.43
N SER A 35 8.74 8.37 16.75
CA SER A 35 9.33 7.48 17.76
C SER A 35 8.53 6.18 17.96
N PHE A 36 7.33 6.08 17.38
CA PHE A 36 6.51 4.88 17.41
C PHE A 36 7.06 3.89 16.38
N ASN A 37 7.39 2.66 16.80
CA ASN A 37 7.97 1.66 15.93
C ASN A 37 6.93 0.60 15.54
N LEU A 38 6.93 0.21 14.27
CA LEU A 38 6.09 -0.85 13.73
C LEU A 38 6.98 -2.04 13.35
N PRO A 39 7.06 -3.10 14.19
CA PRO A 39 8.05 -4.17 14.00
C PRO A 39 7.84 -4.98 12.71
N TRP A 40 6.59 -5.08 12.24
CA TRP A 40 6.21 -5.75 10.99
C TRP A 40 6.44 -4.89 9.74
N LYS A 41 6.80 -3.61 9.88
CA LYS A 41 6.90 -2.68 8.75
C LYS A 41 8.17 -2.92 7.93
N GLN A 42 7.98 -3.18 6.65
CA GLN A 42 9.00 -3.35 5.62
C GLN A 42 9.36 -2.00 4.99
N LYS A 43 10.49 -1.96 4.26
CA LYS A 43 10.89 -0.79 3.49
C LYS A 43 9.82 -0.46 2.43
N SER A 44 9.41 0.81 2.39
CA SER A 44 8.41 1.35 1.47
C SER A 44 8.80 2.77 1.05
N LEU A 45 8.18 3.28 -0.02
CA LEU A 45 8.23 4.69 -0.38
C LEU A 45 7.37 5.53 0.60
N PRO A 46 7.59 6.85 0.69
CA PRO A 46 6.78 7.71 1.56
C PRO A 46 5.28 7.60 1.26
N LEU A 47 4.48 7.30 2.28
CA LEU A 47 3.02 7.11 2.17
C LEU A 47 2.22 8.40 2.35
N PHE A 48 2.74 9.32 3.18
CA PHE A 48 2.01 10.50 3.61
C PHE A 48 2.82 11.77 3.35
N SER A 49 2.08 12.88 3.28
CA SER A 49 2.59 14.25 3.33
C SER A 49 1.85 15.02 4.43
N ASP A 50 2.29 16.24 4.73
CA ASP A 50 1.60 17.11 5.69
C ASP A 50 0.15 17.44 5.28
N SER A 51 -0.18 17.29 3.99
CA SER A 51 -1.53 17.48 3.44
C SER A 51 -2.42 16.23 3.47
N SER A 52 -1.93 15.09 3.96
CA SER A 52 -2.67 13.83 3.93
C SER A 52 -3.87 13.82 4.91
N PRO A 53 -4.95 13.08 4.58
CA PRO A 53 -6.16 13.03 5.42
C PRO A 53 -5.96 12.13 6.65
N PHE A 54 -5.72 12.74 7.81
CA PHE A 54 -5.49 12.02 9.07
C PHE A 54 -6.71 11.91 10.00
N TYR A 55 -7.90 12.33 9.56
CA TYR A 55 -9.12 12.34 10.38
C TYR A 55 -9.63 10.93 10.74
N HIS A 56 -9.16 9.88 10.04
CA HIS A 56 -9.52 8.50 10.34
C HIS A 56 -8.87 7.95 11.63
N THR A 57 -7.82 8.58 12.14
CA THR A 57 -7.06 8.11 13.31
C THR A 57 -6.89 9.24 14.33
N PRO A 58 -7.95 9.54 15.11
CA PRO A 58 -7.91 10.58 16.14
C PRO A 58 -7.16 10.15 17.40
N GLU A 59 -7.13 8.85 17.69
CA GLU A 59 -6.54 8.27 18.90
C GLU A 59 -5.46 7.24 18.56
N LYS A 60 -4.61 6.93 19.55
CA LYS A 60 -3.54 5.94 19.39
C LYS A 60 -4.14 4.55 19.15
N PRO A 61 -3.87 3.91 18.00
CA PRO A 61 -4.33 2.55 17.77
C PRO A 61 -3.51 1.53 18.58
N GLU A 62 -4.18 0.45 18.98
CA GLU A 62 -3.51 -0.70 19.58
C GLU A 62 -2.59 -1.40 18.55
N PRO A 63 -1.40 -1.86 18.97
CA PRO A 63 -0.52 -2.68 18.14
C PRO A 63 -1.25 -3.87 17.53
N LEU A 64 -0.75 -4.35 16.39
CA LEU A 64 -1.24 -5.62 15.83
C LEU A 64 -0.97 -6.74 16.83
N ARG A 65 -1.91 -7.70 16.87
CA ARG A 65 -1.68 -8.97 17.56
C ARG A 65 -0.74 -9.83 16.74
N VAL A 66 -0.13 -10.82 17.35
CA VAL A 66 0.78 -11.76 16.67
C VAL A 66 0.10 -12.42 15.48
N GLU A 67 -1.16 -12.83 15.63
CA GLU A 67 -1.92 -13.45 14.53
C GLU A 67 -2.21 -12.47 13.39
N GLU A 68 -2.37 -11.18 13.71
CA GLU A 68 -2.56 -10.13 12.71
C GLU A 68 -1.26 -9.80 11.97
N GLU A 69 -0.10 -9.89 12.64
CA GLU A 69 1.21 -9.76 12.00
C GLU A 69 1.50 -10.95 11.07
N ASP A 70 1.15 -12.18 11.49
CA ASP A 70 1.27 -13.38 10.67
C ASP A 70 0.37 -13.31 9.42
N ASP A 71 -0.90 -12.91 9.58
CA ASP A 71 -1.83 -12.69 8.47
C ASP A 71 -1.33 -11.61 7.50
N LEU A 72 -0.74 -10.54 8.03
CA LEU A 72 -0.15 -9.47 7.23
C LEU A 72 1.05 -9.98 6.41
N GLN A 73 1.93 -10.77 7.04
CA GLN A 73 3.07 -11.40 6.37
C GLN A 73 2.61 -12.34 5.25
N LEU A 74 1.57 -13.14 5.48
CA LEU A 74 0.97 -13.99 4.44
C LEU A 74 0.39 -13.17 3.28
N ALA A 75 -0.26 -12.05 3.56
CA ALA A 75 -0.75 -11.14 2.51
C ALA A 75 0.38 -10.57 1.66
N HIS A 76 1.50 -10.18 2.29
CA HIS A 76 2.71 -9.77 1.56
C HIS A 76 3.21 -10.87 0.64
N GLU A 77 3.37 -12.09 1.15
CA GLU A 77 3.85 -13.23 0.36
C GLU A 77 2.94 -13.55 -0.83
N ARG A 78 1.61 -13.44 -0.66
CA ARG A 78 0.64 -13.60 -1.74
C ARG A 78 0.84 -12.54 -2.82
N LEU A 79 0.95 -11.25 -2.43
CA LEU A 79 1.21 -10.18 -3.38
C LEU A 79 2.55 -10.39 -4.11
N MET A 80 3.60 -10.79 -3.41
CA MET A 80 4.92 -11.02 -4.02
C MET A 80 4.87 -12.17 -5.05
N LYS A 81 4.09 -13.23 -4.79
CA LYS A 81 3.87 -14.31 -5.76
C LYS A 81 3.17 -13.79 -7.02
N ILE A 82 2.18 -12.91 -6.87
CA ILE A 82 1.49 -12.27 -8.01
C ILE A 82 2.47 -11.39 -8.79
N CYS A 83 3.19 -10.48 -8.13
CA CYS A 83 4.19 -9.62 -8.78
C CYS A 83 5.24 -10.42 -9.54
N LYS A 84 5.78 -11.49 -8.92
CA LYS A 84 6.74 -12.39 -9.56
C LYS A 84 6.15 -13.02 -10.82
N LYS A 85 4.88 -13.45 -10.77
CA LYS A 85 4.25 -14.10 -11.92
C LYS A 85 3.93 -13.13 -13.05
N CYS A 86 3.52 -11.91 -12.73
CA CYS A 86 3.40 -10.81 -13.69
C CYS A 86 4.73 -10.50 -14.39
N LEU A 87 5.83 -10.44 -13.63
CA LEU A 87 7.17 -10.24 -14.19
C LEU A 87 7.59 -11.38 -15.13
N GLU A 88 7.39 -12.63 -14.74
CA GLU A 88 7.71 -13.81 -15.56
C GLU A 88 6.92 -13.86 -16.88
N LEU A 89 5.70 -13.31 -16.89
CA LEU A 89 4.80 -13.32 -18.05
C LEU A 89 4.85 -12.02 -18.86
N ASP A 90 5.67 -11.04 -18.46
CA ASP A 90 5.76 -9.71 -19.07
C ASP A 90 4.40 -8.98 -19.12
N VAL A 91 3.64 -9.04 -18.01
CA VAL A 91 2.32 -8.39 -17.87
C VAL A 91 2.36 -7.38 -16.74
N ASP A 92 1.78 -6.20 -16.97
CA ASP A 92 1.71 -5.14 -15.96
C ASP A 92 0.71 -5.50 -14.84
N LEU A 93 1.01 -5.04 -13.62
CA LEU A 93 0.18 -5.22 -12.44
C LEU A 93 -0.40 -3.87 -12.01
N LEU A 94 -1.73 -3.80 -11.88
CA LEU A 94 -2.45 -2.66 -11.33
C LEU A 94 -2.97 -3.03 -9.94
N ILE A 95 -2.57 -2.26 -8.92
CA ILE A 95 -3.20 -2.34 -7.60
C ILE A 95 -4.34 -1.32 -7.55
N ASP A 96 -5.55 -1.83 -7.34
CA ASP A 96 -6.78 -1.04 -7.34
C ASP A 96 -6.89 -0.15 -6.11
N ALA A 97 -7.48 1.04 -6.29
CA ALA A 97 -7.90 1.88 -5.17
C ALA A 97 -9.15 1.31 -4.54
N GLU A 98 -9.28 1.39 -3.22
CA GLU A 98 -10.47 0.88 -2.53
C GLU A 98 -11.01 1.96 -1.56
N ASP A 99 -11.31 1.60 -0.30
CA ASP A 99 -11.85 2.55 0.67
C ASP A 99 -10.73 3.46 1.24
N THR A 100 -11.00 4.77 1.37
CA THR A 100 -10.01 5.74 1.87
C THR A 100 -9.50 5.43 3.27
N ALA A 101 -10.29 4.73 4.10
CA ALA A 101 -9.89 4.31 5.42
C ALA A 101 -8.79 3.23 5.39
N ILE A 102 -8.75 2.40 4.34
CA ILE A 102 -7.77 1.32 4.16
C ILE A 102 -6.66 1.66 3.16
N GLN A 103 -6.84 2.74 2.40
CA GLN A 103 -5.93 3.12 1.33
C GLN A 103 -4.46 3.27 1.76
N PRO A 104 -4.08 3.74 2.97
CA PRO A 104 -2.66 3.78 3.34
C PRO A 104 -2.01 2.40 3.40
N ALA A 105 -2.76 1.37 3.81
CA ALA A 105 -2.28 0.01 3.74
C ALA A 105 -2.09 -0.44 2.28
N ILE A 106 -3.02 -0.10 1.39
CA ILE A 106 -2.93 -0.39 -0.04
C ILE A 106 -1.70 0.27 -0.66
N ASP A 107 -1.50 1.56 -0.40
CA ASP A 107 -0.34 2.33 -0.85
C ASP A 107 0.96 1.68 -0.35
N TYR A 108 0.98 1.23 0.91
CA TYR A 108 2.12 0.55 1.49
C TYR A 108 2.42 -0.80 0.83
N PHE A 109 1.41 -1.60 0.53
CA PHE A 109 1.59 -2.84 -0.24
C PHE A 109 2.17 -2.55 -1.61
N ALA A 110 1.63 -1.54 -2.30
CA ALA A 110 2.10 -1.10 -3.61
C ALA A 110 3.57 -0.65 -3.57
N TYR A 111 3.91 0.26 -2.67
CA TYR A 111 5.25 0.83 -2.60
C TYR A 111 6.31 -0.17 -2.13
N SER A 112 5.96 -1.05 -1.18
CA SER A 112 6.84 -2.14 -0.77
C SER A 112 7.11 -3.11 -1.93
N ALA A 113 6.08 -3.41 -2.73
CA ALA A 113 6.22 -4.24 -3.92
C ALA A 113 7.09 -3.55 -4.99
N ALA A 114 6.90 -2.25 -5.23
CA ALA A 114 7.64 -1.48 -6.23
C ALA A 114 9.15 -1.42 -5.93
N ILE A 115 9.54 -1.28 -4.66
CA ILE A 115 10.96 -1.33 -4.26
C ILE A 115 11.57 -2.69 -4.61
N LYS A 116 10.84 -3.78 -4.37
CA LYS A 116 11.35 -5.14 -4.55
C LYS A 116 11.31 -5.61 -6.01
N TYR A 117 10.30 -5.19 -6.75
CA TYR A 117 10.06 -5.57 -8.14
C TYR A 117 9.90 -4.29 -8.97
N HIS A 118 11.03 -3.73 -9.38
CA HIS A 118 11.11 -2.73 -10.42
C HIS A 118 11.58 -3.40 -11.72
N LYS A 119 11.15 -2.85 -12.85
CA LYS A 119 11.62 -3.24 -14.18
C LYS A 119 12.28 -2.00 -14.75
N ASP A 120 13.57 -2.11 -15.09
CA ASP A 120 14.49 -1.01 -15.42
C ASP A 120 13.78 0.27 -15.90
N ASP A 121 13.33 0.30 -17.16
CA ASP A 121 12.80 1.50 -17.81
C ASP A 121 11.27 1.64 -17.73
N HIS A 122 10.52 0.67 -17.19
CA HIS A 122 9.05 0.63 -17.28
C HIS A 122 8.39 0.30 -15.94
N PRO A 123 7.40 1.09 -15.47
CA PRO A 123 6.71 0.79 -14.23
C PRO A 123 5.83 -0.45 -14.38
N MET A 124 6.30 -1.59 -13.86
CA MET A 124 5.53 -2.84 -13.80
C MET A 124 4.31 -2.71 -12.87
N LEU A 125 4.38 -1.82 -11.88
CA LEU A 125 3.34 -1.58 -10.90
C LEU A 125 2.69 -0.22 -11.12
N LEU A 126 1.42 -0.24 -11.48
CA LEU A 126 0.56 0.94 -11.49
C LEU A 126 -0.28 0.95 -10.21
N HIS A 127 -0.44 2.12 -9.62
CA HIS A 127 -1.18 2.30 -8.38
C HIS A 127 -2.10 3.52 -8.52
N CYS A 128 -3.38 3.35 -8.18
CA CYS A 128 -4.34 4.43 -8.12
C CYS A 128 -4.51 4.87 -6.66
N PRO A 129 -4.11 6.09 -6.28
CA PRO A 129 -4.40 6.62 -4.95
C PRO A 129 -5.86 7.05 -4.86
N ALA A 130 -6.56 6.68 -3.78
CA ALA A 130 -7.96 7.08 -3.57
C ALA A 130 -8.12 8.56 -3.16
N TYR A 131 -7.03 9.26 -2.83
CA TYR A 131 -7.07 10.67 -2.44
C TYR A 131 -6.67 11.54 -3.62
N SER A 132 -7.52 12.51 -3.96
CA SER A 132 -7.16 13.59 -4.87
C SER A 132 -6.14 14.52 -4.20
N VAL A 133 -4.85 14.21 -4.30
CA VAL A 133 -3.86 15.28 -4.30
C VAL A 133 -3.93 15.91 -5.68
N SER A 134 -4.58 17.08 -5.78
CA SER A 134 -4.43 17.92 -6.96
C SER A 134 -2.93 18.18 -7.14
N PRO A 135 -2.31 17.81 -8.27
CA PRO A 135 -0.89 18.06 -8.51
C PRO A 135 -0.53 19.55 -8.63
N TYR A 136 -1.50 20.46 -8.45
CA TYR A 136 -1.35 21.91 -8.60
C TYR A 136 -1.32 22.71 -7.28
N SER A 137 -1.36 22.08 -6.11
CA SER A 137 -1.43 22.80 -4.83
C SER A 137 -0.08 23.36 -4.31
N SER A 138 1.00 23.28 -5.09
CA SER A 138 2.32 23.85 -4.76
C SER A 138 2.75 25.01 -5.66
N MET A 139 1.81 25.64 -6.37
CA MET A 139 2.01 26.92 -7.06
C MET A 139 1.11 28.01 -6.45
N SER A 140 1.51 28.52 -5.28
CA SER A 140 1.02 29.80 -4.73
C SER A 140 1.99 30.32 -3.70
#